data_AF-A0A5E6WY06-F1
#
_entry.id   AF-A0A5E6WY06-F1
#
_cell.length_a   1.000
_cell.length_b   1.000
_cell.length_c   1.000
_cell.angle_alpha   90.00
_cell.angle_beta   90.00
_cell.angle_gamma   90.00
#
_symmetry.space_group_name_H-M   'P 1'
#
loop_
_entity.id
_entity.type
_entity.pdbx_description
1 polymer ?
#
loop_
_entity_poly.entity_id
_entity_poly.type
_entity_poly.pdbx_seq_one_letter_code
_entity_poly.pdbx_strand_id
1 'polypeptide(L)'
;MYEFLLAEKHFFALRKYCNFLRALPATLDQLKHHSDTLQHQGHRLTTPPDIQRLKVLASFSAGYLERLESNISAFAKVCNEHLDHVSTFTAECRKLANETPRNGRGVRISSVDFKRFKLAGSQWWIWFPPKDVRGLTDELYFRLRRASSALIDFKAVPNELNWDIYNVFERFFRSLTLKPCECHSDYSRLESWYVSSGSSLPGMTNSSVPGGSPQARQARANEHLRELFAIKTDACSAIHNLNAFLFAMSYFLKSAENELLAVKGTMKLSQLNCALANSQQALNEVRTMVARMLQWYRA
;
A
#
# COMPACT_ATOMS: atom_id res chain seq x y z
N MET A 1 -10.82 13.04 7.02
CA MET A 1 -9.72 13.16 8.02
C MET A 1 -8.40 12.55 7.55
N TYR A 2 -8.38 11.37 6.91
CA TYR A 2 -7.13 10.68 6.50
C TYR A 2 -6.66 10.98 5.07
N GLU A 3 -7.29 11.91 4.37
CA GLU A 3 -7.05 12.20 2.95
C GLU A 3 -5.61 12.65 2.67
N PHE A 4 -4.97 13.33 3.62
CA PHE A 4 -3.59 13.78 3.51
C PHE A 4 -2.59 12.60 3.39
N LEU A 5 -2.93 11.42 3.93
CA LEU A 5 -2.09 10.22 3.85
C LEU A 5 -2.05 9.64 2.42
N LEU A 6 -3.12 9.85 1.64
CA LEU A 6 -3.18 9.48 0.22
C LEU A 6 -3.18 10.72 -0.67
N ALA A 7 -2.40 11.74 -0.29
CA ALA A 7 -2.19 12.91 -1.14
C ALA A 7 -1.51 12.51 -2.46
N GLU A 8 -1.87 13.21 -3.55
CA GLU A 8 -1.39 12.93 -4.91
C GLU A 8 0.15 12.93 -5.01
N LYS A 9 0.82 13.79 -4.24
CA LYS A 9 2.29 13.81 -4.16
C LYS A 9 2.92 12.46 -3.80
N HIS A 10 2.25 11.68 -2.93
CA HIS A 10 2.75 10.36 -2.52
C HIS A 10 2.65 9.35 -3.66
N PHE A 11 1.63 9.49 -4.48
CA PHE A 11 1.49 8.66 -5.67
C PHE A 11 2.54 8.99 -6.73
N PHE A 12 2.75 10.28 -6.99
CA PHE A 12 3.82 10.74 -7.88
C PHE A 12 5.19 10.20 -7.44
N ALA A 13 5.47 10.21 -6.13
CA ALA A 13 6.69 9.65 -5.56
C ALA A 13 6.84 8.14 -5.87
N LEU A 14 5.79 7.34 -5.71
CA LEU A 14 5.83 5.91 -6.03
C LEU A 14 5.98 5.66 -7.54
N ARG A 15 5.27 6.42 -8.38
CA ARG A 15 5.45 6.36 -9.84
C ARG A 15 6.89 6.70 -10.23
N LYS A 16 7.48 7.75 -9.64
CA LYS A 16 8.88 8.14 -9.86
C LYS A 16 9.84 7.02 -9.45
N TYR A 17 9.60 6.37 -8.32
CA TYR A 17 10.38 5.21 -7.86
C TYR A 17 10.25 4.00 -8.80
N CYS A 18 9.05 3.64 -9.23
CA CYS A 18 8.87 2.53 -10.17
C CYS A 18 9.47 2.81 -11.55
N ASN A 19 9.42 4.05 -12.03
CA ASN A 19 10.13 4.46 -13.24
C ASN A 19 11.64 4.34 -13.09
N PHE A 20 12.19 4.73 -11.92
CA PHE A 20 13.58 4.49 -11.58
C PHE A 20 13.92 2.98 -11.64
N LEU A 21 13.10 2.12 -11.04
CA LEU A 21 13.30 0.67 -11.07
C LEU A 21 13.25 0.07 -12.48
N ARG A 22 12.34 0.53 -13.33
CA ARG A 22 12.22 0.07 -14.72
C ARG A 22 13.46 0.41 -15.55
N ALA A 23 14.06 1.57 -15.31
CA ALA A 23 15.28 2.00 -16.02
C ALA A 23 16.57 1.44 -15.40
N LEU A 24 16.53 0.96 -14.15
CA LEU A 24 17.70 0.48 -13.42
C LEU A 24 18.47 -0.66 -14.11
N PRO A 25 17.83 -1.73 -14.65
CA PRO A 25 18.56 -2.81 -15.30
C PRO A 25 19.46 -2.35 -16.46
N ALA A 26 18.94 -1.48 -17.33
CA ALA A 26 19.68 -0.95 -18.48
C ALA A 26 20.88 -0.09 -18.04
N THR A 27 20.71 0.72 -17.00
CA THR A 27 21.82 1.50 -16.43
C THR A 27 22.86 0.61 -15.78
N LEU A 28 22.45 -0.47 -15.11
CA LEU A 28 23.40 -1.41 -14.54
C LEU A 28 24.23 -2.11 -15.63
N ASP A 29 23.66 -2.39 -16.80
CA ASP A 29 24.41 -2.87 -17.97
C ASP A 29 25.44 -1.86 -18.47
N GLN A 30 25.06 -0.60 -18.55
CA GLN A 30 25.95 0.49 -18.93
C GLN A 30 27.11 0.67 -17.94
N LEU A 31 26.82 0.68 -16.62
CA LEU A 31 27.83 0.76 -15.57
C LEU A 31 28.78 -0.46 -15.58
N LYS A 32 28.23 -1.64 -15.87
CA LYS A 32 29.02 -2.85 -16.03
C LYS A 32 29.96 -2.73 -17.23
N HIS A 33 29.46 -2.30 -18.39
CA HIS A 33 30.28 -2.11 -19.60
C HIS A 33 31.43 -1.12 -19.38
N HIS A 34 31.19 -0.03 -18.65
CA HIS A 34 32.24 0.89 -18.22
C HIS A 34 33.28 0.24 -17.32
N SER A 35 32.83 -0.55 -16.35
CA SER A 35 33.72 -1.30 -15.45
C SER A 35 34.56 -2.33 -16.22
N ASP A 36 33.95 -3.05 -17.16
CA ASP A 36 34.62 -4.02 -18.03
C ASP A 36 35.68 -3.30 -18.88
N THR A 37 35.39 -2.11 -19.42
CA THR A 37 36.36 -1.32 -20.19
C THR A 37 37.59 -0.94 -19.35
N LEU A 38 37.39 -0.49 -18.11
CA LEU A 38 38.49 -0.22 -17.18
C LEU A 38 39.32 -1.48 -16.89
N GLN A 39 38.67 -2.63 -16.76
CA GLN A 39 39.36 -3.90 -16.56
C GLN A 39 40.22 -4.30 -17.76
N HIS A 40 39.72 -4.12 -19.00
CA HIS A 40 40.49 -4.35 -20.22
C HIS A 40 41.70 -3.41 -20.36
N GLN A 41 41.63 -2.22 -19.77
CA GLN A 41 42.76 -1.28 -19.66
C GLN A 41 43.79 -1.68 -18.58
N GLY A 42 43.60 -2.82 -17.91
CA GLY A 42 44.52 -3.35 -16.90
C GLY A 42 44.24 -2.87 -15.47
N HIS A 43 43.13 -2.18 -15.22
CA HIS A 43 42.78 -1.76 -13.87
C HIS A 43 42.17 -2.90 -13.04
N ARG A 44 42.60 -3.02 -11.78
CA ARG A 44 41.98 -3.93 -10.81
C ARG A 44 40.76 -3.28 -10.17
N LEU A 45 39.57 -3.71 -10.59
CA LEU A 45 38.29 -3.15 -10.13
C LEU A 45 38.07 -3.37 -8.64
N THR A 46 37.42 -2.40 -7.98
CA THR A 46 36.86 -2.62 -6.64
C THR A 46 35.59 -3.45 -6.76
N THR A 47 35.47 -4.52 -5.96
CA THR A 47 34.33 -5.44 -5.98
C THR A 47 33.01 -4.67 -5.90
N PRO A 48 32.20 -4.66 -6.98
CA PRO A 48 30.89 -4.03 -6.93
C PRO A 48 29.92 -4.87 -6.08
N PRO A 49 28.87 -4.25 -5.51
CA PRO A 49 27.73 -5.02 -5.00
C PRO A 49 27.13 -5.87 -6.12
N ASP A 50 26.55 -7.02 -5.76
CA ASP A 50 25.99 -8.00 -6.71
C ASP A 50 24.94 -7.36 -7.65
N ILE A 51 25.40 -7.04 -8.87
CA ILE A 51 24.62 -6.35 -9.91
C ILE A 51 23.47 -7.24 -10.39
N GLN A 52 23.68 -8.56 -10.47
CA GLN A 52 22.63 -9.49 -10.90
C GLN A 52 21.50 -9.54 -9.88
N ARG A 53 21.85 -9.63 -8.60
CA ARG A 53 20.85 -9.53 -7.53
C ARG A 53 20.09 -8.19 -7.57
N LEU A 54 20.77 -7.09 -7.86
CA LEU A 54 20.11 -5.79 -7.99
C LEU A 54 19.15 -5.73 -9.18
N LYS A 55 19.50 -6.33 -10.32
CA LYS A 55 18.61 -6.44 -11.49
C LYS A 55 17.38 -7.31 -11.21
N VAL A 56 17.57 -8.43 -10.52
CA VAL A 56 16.46 -9.32 -10.12
C VAL A 56 15.49 -8.57 -9.20
N LEU A 57 16.02 -7.88 -8.18
CA LEU A 57 15.21 -7.05 -7.27
C LEU A 57 14.45 -5.96 -8.04
N ALA A 58 15.11 -5.26 -8.96
CA ALA A 58 14.48 -4.21 -9.77
C ALA A 58 13.37 -4.75 -10.68
N SER A 59 13.59 -5.92 -11.30
CA SER A 59 12.64 -6.57 -12.20
C SER A 59 11.40 -7.05 -11.45
N PHE A 60 11.58 -7.64 -10.27
CA PHE A 60 10.46 -8.01 -9.39
C PHE A 60 9.69 -6.77 -8.95
N SER A 61 10.41 -5.69 -8.65
CA SER A 61 9.82 -4.47 -8.12
C SER A 61 9.07 -3.62 -9.16
N ALA A 62 9.34 -3.83 -10.45
CA ALA A 62 8.65 -3.12 -11.53
C ALA A 62 7.14 -3.43 -11.58
N GLY A 63 6.74 -4.61 -11.11
CA GLY A 63 5.34 -5.06 -11.07
C GLY A 63 4.54 -4.60 -9.84
N TYR A 64 5.14 -3.83 -8.92
CA TYR A 64 4.46 -3.46 -7.68
C TYR A 64 3.28 -2.52 -7.89
N LEU A 65 3.34 -1.60 -8.86
CA LEU A 65 2.20 -0.72 -9.14
C LEU A 65 1.01 -1.54 -9.63
N GLU A 66 1.19 -2.38 -10.66
CA GLU A 66 0.09 -3.21 -11.16
C GLU A 66 -0.49 -4.14 -10.08
N ARG A 67 0.37 -4.70 -9.20
CA ARG A 67 -0.07 -5.49 -8.03
C ARG A 67 -0.86 -4.66 -7.01
N LEU A 68 -0.40 -3.45 -6.70
CA LEU A 68 -1.12 -2.53 -5.81
C LEU A 68 -2.50 -2.18 -6.39
N GLU A 69 -2.57 -1.86 -7.68
CA GLU A 69 -3.82 -1.53 -8.38
C GLU A 69 -4.82 -2.68 -8.36
N SER A 70 -4.36 -3.88 -8.73
CA SER A 70 -5.18 -5.10 -8.70
C SER A 70 -5.71 -5.38 -7.29
N ASN A 71 -4.85 -5.27 -6.27
CA ASN A 71 -5.24 -5.56 -4.90
C ASN A 71 -6.17 -4.50 -4.31
N ILE A 72 -6.00 -3.22 -4.65
CA ILE A 72 -6.94 -2.15 -4.27
C ILE A 72 -8.33 -2.46 -4.82
N SER A 73 -8.42 -2.85 -6.10
CA SER A 73 -9.68 -3.17 -6.75
C SER A 73 -10.34 -4.40 -6.14
N ALA A 74 -9.58 -5.46 -5.89
CA ALA A 74 -10.06 -6.68 -5.25
C ALA A 74 -10.55 -6.42 -3.81
N PHE A 75 -9.76 -5.70 -3.02
CA PHE A 75 -10.11 -5.31 -1.66
C PHE A 75 -11.38 -4.45 -1.64
N ALA A 76 -11.46 -3.43 -2.49
CA ALA A 76 -12.63 -2.55 -2.56
C ALA A 76 -13.92 -3.31 -2.87
N LYS A 77 -13.86 -4.29 -3.78
CA LYS A 77 -15.02 -5.14 -4.10
C LYS A 77 -15.51 -5.92 -2.87
N VAL A 78 -14.61 -6.65 -2.21
CA VAL A 78 -14.94 -7.46 -1.02
C VAL A 78 -15.45 -6.56 0.12
N CYS A 79 -14.78 -5.42 0.34
CA CYS A 79 -15.15 -4.49 1.38
C CYS A 79 -16.57 -3.93 1.14
N ASN A 80 -16.81 -3.31 -0.02
CA ASN A 80 -18.09 -2.68 -0.33
C ASN A 80 -19.26 -3.66 -0.24
N GLU A 81 -19.11 -4.88 -0.77
CA GLU A 81 -20.12 -5.93 -0.68
C GLU A 81 -20.53 -6.21 0.78
N HIS A 82 -19.57 -6.33 1.69
CA HIS A 82 -19.84 -6.62 3.10
C HIS A 82 -20.34 -5.39 3.87
N LEU A 83 -19.88 -4.18 3.54
CA LEU A 83 -20.41 -2.94 4.13
C LEU A 83 -21.89 -2.71 3.78
N ASP A 84 -22.30 -3.07 2.57
CA ASP A 84 -23.69 -2.92 2.12
C ASP A 84 -24.65 -3.88 2.82
N HIS A 85 -24.19 -5.10 3.16
CA HIS A 85 -24.96 -6.02 3.99
C HIS A 85 -25.25 -5.45 5.39
N VAL A 86 -24.23 -4.86 6.05
CA VAL A 86 -24.40 -4.23 7.37
C VAL A 86 -25.32 -3.01 7.28
N SER A 87 -25.16 -2.20 6.24
CA SER A 87 -25.98 -1.00 6.01
C SER A 87 -27.45 -1.35 5.78
N THR A 88 -27.71 -2.39 4.98
CA THR A 88 -29.06 -2.89 4.72
C THR A 88 -29.71 -3.44 5.99
N PHE A 89 -29.01 -4.29 6.74
CA PHE A 89 -29.51 -4.82 8.00
C PHE A 89 -29.80 -3.73 9.03
N THR A 90 -28.93 -2.71 9.11
CA THR A 90 -29.13 -1.54 9.99
C THR A 90 -30.39 -0.77 9.61
N ALA A 91 -30.63 -0.54 8.32
CA ALA A 91 -31.85 0.13 7.85
C ALA A 91 -33.11 -0.69 8.17
N GLU A 92 -33.05 -2.01 8.00
CA GLU A 92 -34.15 -2.93 8.34
C GLU A 92 -34.45 -2.94 9.85
N CYS A 93 -33.43 -2.97 10.71
CA CYS A 93 -33.59 -2.89 12.17
C CYS A 93 -34.21 -1.56 12.62
N ARG A 94 -33.83 -0.44 11.98
CA ARG A 94 -34.42 0.88 12.26
C ARG A 94 -35.87 0.95 11.84
N LYS A 95 -36.19 0.44 10.64
CA LYS A 95 -37.57 0.36 10.16
C LYS A 95 -38.43 -0.46 11.12
N LEU A 96 -37.95 -1.64 11.52
CA LEU A 96 -38.64 -2.50 12.49
C LEU A 96 -38.85 -1.80 13.83
N ALA A 97 -37.84 -1.09 14.35
CA ALA A 97 -37.98 -0.33 15.59
C ALA A 97 -39.11 0.71 15.50
N ASN A 98 -39.18 1.45 14.39
CA ASN A 98 -40.20 2.48 14.17
C ASN A 98 -41.63 1.90 14.08
N GLU A 99 -41.77 0.65 13.64
CA GLU A 99 -43.05 -0.08 13.58
C GLU A 99 -43.47 -0.68 14.94
N THR A 100 -42.62 -0.64 15.96
CA THR A 100 -42.88 -1.27 17.26
C THR A 100 -43.14 -0.24 18.37
N PRO A 101 -43.95 -0.57 19.40
CA PRO A 101 -44.22 0.34 20.49
C PRO A 101 -42.95 0.85 21.18
N ARG A 102 -42.94 2.15 21.49
CA ARG A 102 -41.81 2.83 22.15
C ARG A 102 -40.49 2.64 21.39
N ASN A 103 -40.51 2.62 20.05
CA ASN A 103 -39.35 2.51 19.17
C ASN A 103 -38.45 1.30 19.50
N GLY A 104 -39.06 0.14 19.74
CA GLY A 104 -38.34 -1.11 20.04
C GLY A 104 -37.73 -1.20 21.44
N ARG A 105 -37.98 -0.24 22.35
CA ARG A 105 -37.45 -0.26 23.73
C ARG A 105 -38.02 -1.40 24.60
N GLY A 106 -39.18 -1.92 24.25
CA GLY A 106 -39.83 -3.06 24.93
C GLY A 106 -39.57 -4.41 24.28
N VAL A 107 -39.02 -4.44 23.06
CA VAL A 107 -38.91 -5.65 22.25
C VAL A 107 -37.51 -6.23 22.41
N ARG A 108 -37.40 -7.50 22.83
CA ARG A 108 -36.12 -8.22 22.83
C ARG A 108 -35.79 -8.72 21.44
N ILE A 109 -34.51 -8.75 21.08
CA ILE A 109 -34.12 -9.23 19.74
C ILE A 109 -34.40 -10.73 19.57
N SER A 110 -34.41 -11.51 20.66
CA SER A 110 -34.76 -12.93 20.63
C SER A 110 -36.23 -13.22 20.31
N SER A 111 -37.12 -12.22 20.47
CA SER A 111 -38.55 -12.35 20.13
C SER A 111 -38.88 -11.79 18.75
N VAL A 112 -37.90 -11.23 18.04
CA VAL A 112 -38.10 -10.72 16.67
C VAL A 112 -37.99 -11.88 15.69
N ASP A 113 -38.96 -11.97 14.77
CA ASP A 113 -38.86 -12.90 13.65
C ASP A 113 -37.71 -12.49 12.72
N PHE A 114 -36.63 -13.26 12.75
CA PHE A 114 -35.43 -13.01 11.96
C PHE A 114 -35.68 -13.19 10.44
N LYS A 115 -36.74 -13.89 10.02
CA LYS A 115 -37.06 -14.07 8.60
C LYS A 115 -37.50 -12.77 7.91
N ARG A 116 -37.79 -11.72 8.69
CA ARG A 116 -38.13 -10.39 8.17
C ARG A 116 -36.95 -9.64 7.54
N PHE A 117 -35.71 -10.09 7.79
CA PHE A 117 -34.50 -9.45 7.29
C PHE A 117 -34.09 -10.06 5.95
N LYS A 118 -33.64 -9.23 4.99
CA LYS A 118 -33.15 -9.74 3.69
C LYS A 118 -31.99 -10.71 3.87
N LEU A 119 -31.14 -10.45 4.85
CA LEU A 119 -30.00 -11.31 5.16
C LEU A 119 -30.46 -12.74 5.46
N ALA A 120 -31.62 -12.96 6.09
CA ALA A 120 -32.17 -14.28 6.41
C ALA A 120 -32.46 -15.14 5.16
N GLY A 121 -32.69 -14.51 4.00
CA GLY A 121 -32.87 -15.18 2.72
C GLY A 121 -31.55 -15.45 1.96
N SER A 122 -30.39 -15.16 2.55
CA SER A 122 -29.09 -15.42 1.93
C SER A 122 -28.93 -16.91 1.62
N GLN A 123 -28.52 -17.23 0.39
CA GLN A 123 -28.20 -18.60 -0.02
C GLN A 123 -26.84 -19.08 0.50
N TRP A 124 -25.99 -18.14 0.93
CA TRP A 124 -24.62 -18.40 1.35
C TRP A 124 -24.40 -17.88 2.78
N TRP A 125 -24.05 -18.79 3.68
CA TRP A 125 -23.72 -18.53 5.07
C TRP A 125 -22.25 -18.85 5.30
N ILE A 126 -21.54 -18.03 6.06
CA ILE A 126 -20.11 -18.28 6.31
C ILE A 126 -19.93 -19.41 7.32
N TRP A 127 -20.79 -19.45 8.35
CA TRP A 127 -20.66 -20.39 9.46
C TRP A 127 -21.86 -21.34 9.54
N PHE A 128 -22.99 -20.88 10.09
CA PHE A 128 -24.24 -21.65 10.13
C PHE A 128 -25.42 -20.76 9.75
N PRO A 129 -26.50 -21.34 9.16
CA PRO A 129 -27.74 -20.60 8.94
C PRO A 129 -28.26 -19.98 10.25
N PRO A 130 -28.59 -18.67 10.25
CA PRO A 130 -29.16 -17.98 11.41
C PRO A 130 -30.47 -18.62 11.87
N LYS A 131 -30.64 -18.72 13.19
CA LYS A 131 -31.88 -19.18 13.83
C LYS A 131 -32.65 -18.06 14.51
N ASP A 132 -32.00 -16.91 14.68
CA ASP A 132 -32.52 -15.72 15.34
C ASP A 132 -31.76 -14.46 14.84
N VAL A 133 -32.16 -13.29 15.35
CA VAL A 133 -31.51 -12.01 14.99
C VAL A 133 -30.05 -11.95 15.42
N ARG A 134 -29.67 -12.63 16.51
CA ARG A 134 -28.26 -12.70 16.93
C ARG A 134 -27.43 -13.49 15.93
N GLY A 135 -27.96 -14.58 15.37
CA GLY A 135 -27.30 -15.33 14.31
C GLY A 135 -27.07 -14.48 13.06
N LEU A 136 -27.97 -13.54 12.75
CA LEU A 136 -27.77 -12.57 11.67
C LEU A 136 -26.63 -11.61 11.98
N THR A 137 -26.50 -11.13 13.22
CA THR A 137 -25.36 -10.29 13.62
C THR A 137 -24.04 -11.05 13.62
N ASP A 138 -24.05 -12.32 14.03
CA ASP A 138 -22.88 -13.20 13.97
C ASP A 138 -22.42 -13.41 12.50
N GLU A 139 -23.36 -13.63 11.57
CA GLU A 139 -23.07 -13.71 10.13
C GLU A 139 -22.47 -12.40 9.59
N LEU A 140 -23.02 -11.24 9.97
CA LEU A 140 -22.46 -9.94 9.57
C LEU A 140 -21.05 -9.73 10.12
N TYR A 141 -20.79 -10.16 11.36
CA TYR A 141 -19.44 -10.16 11.93
C TYR A 141 -18.49 -11.01 11.08
N PHE A 142 -18.88 -12.22 10.67
CA PHE A 142 -18.05 -13.05 9.80
C PHE A 142 -17.80 -12.42 8.42
N ARG A 143 -18.80 -11.74 7.85
CA ARG A 143 -18.64 -11.00 6.59
C ARG A 143 -17.67 -9.83 6.75
N LEU A 144 -17.78 -9.04 7.82
CA LEU A 144 -16.80 -7.99 8.10
C LEU A 144 -15.38 -8.55 8.29
N ARG A 145 -15.24 -9.70 8.96
CA ARG A 145 -13.93 -10.36 9.07
C ARG A 145 -13.32 -10.71 7.72
N ARG A 146 -14.11 -11.06 6.70
CA ARG A 146 -13.59 -11.27 5.34
C ARG A 146 -13.02 -9.98 4.74
N ALA A 147 -13.66 -8.84 4.99
CA ALA A 147 -13.11 -7.54 4.60
C ALA A 147 -11.80 -7.24 5.35
N SER A 148 -11.73 -7.54 6.65
CA SER A 148 -10.50 -7.41 7.45
C SER A 148 -9.38 -8.33 6.96
N SER A 149 -9.69 -9.58 6.61
CA SER A 149 -8.72 -10.50 6.01
C SER A 149 -8.20 -9.98 4.67
N ALA A 150 -9.09 -9.50 3.79
CA ALA A 150 -8.68 -8.90 2.53
C ALA A 150 -7.78 -7.66 2.72
N LEU A 151 -8.02 -6.86 3.77
CA LEU A 151 -7.15 -5.74 4.14
C LEU A 151 -5.77 -6.21 4.63
N ILE A 152 -5.72 -7.29 5.42
CA ILE A 152 -4.45 -7.90 5.86
C ILE A 152 -3.64 -8.39 4.66
N ASP A 153 -4.28 -9.09 3.72
CA ASP A 153 -3.64 -9.56 2.50
C ASP A 153 -3.13 -8.39 1.65
N PHE A 154 -3.92 -7.31 1.56
CA PHE A 154 -3.49 -6.11 0.86
C PHE A 154 -2.26 -5.45 1.50
N LYS A 155 -2.17 -5.40 2.84
CA LYS A 155 -1.04 -4.83 3.58
C LYS A 155 0.29 -5.54 3.32
N ALA A 156 0.28 -6.78 2.82
CA ALA A 156 1.51 -7.48 2.46
C ALA A 156 2.30 -6.72 1.38
N VAL A 157 1.63 -6.16 0.37
CA VAL A 157 2.29 -5.54 -0.77
C VAL A 157 3.04 -4.25 -0.41
N PRO A 158 2.45 -3.26 0.29
CA PRO A 158 3.20 -2.09 0.75
C PRO A 158 4.36 -2.44 1.68
N ASN A 159 4.23 -3.50 2.51
CA ASN A 159 5.30 -3.94 3.39
C ASN A 159 6.48 -4.52 2.61
N GLU A 160 6.22 -5.40 1.63
CA GLU A 160 7.27 -5.92 0.73
C GLU A 160 7.97 -4.76 0.00
N LEU A 161 7.20 -3.84 -0.56
CA LEU A 161 7.73 -2.68 -1.28
C LEU A 161 8.59 -1.78 -0.38
N ASN A 162 8.22 -1.59 0.89
CA ASN A 162 9.05 -0.86 1.86
C ASN A 162 10.44 -1.49 1.99
N TRP A 163 10.50 -2.82 2.20
CA TRP A 163 11.76 -3.55 2.32
C TRP A 163 12.61 -3.48 1.05
N ASP A 164 11.97 -3.58 -0.11
CA ASP A 164 12.66 -3.54 -1.41
C ASP A 164 13.22 -2.16 -1.74
N ILE A 165 12.52 -1.07 -1.39
CA ILE A 165 13.05 0.30 -1.50
C ILE A 165 14.39 0.42 -0.77
N TYR A 166 14.45 -0.03 0.50
CA TYR A 166 15.70 0.03 1.27
C TYR A 166 16.81 -0.81 0.62
N ASN A 167 16.51 -2.06 0.25
CA ASN A 167 17.48 -3.00 -0.30
C ASN A 167 18.05 -2.54 -1.65
N VAL A 168 17.19 -2.06 -2.56
CA VAL A 168 17.60 -1.59 -3.89
C VAL A 168 18.47 -0.35 -3.75
N PHE A 169 18.02 0.65 -2.99
CA PHE A 169 18.77 1.89 -2.86
C PHE A 169 20.10 1.69 -2.14
N GLU A 170 20.17 0.91 -1.05
CA GLU A 170 21.45 0.69 -0.36
C GLU A 170 22.49 0.07 -1.30
N ARG A 171 22.10 -0.96 -2.07
CA ARG A 171 22.99 -1.64 -3.02
C ARG A 171 23.35 -0.72 -4.18
N PHE A 172 22.40 0.01 -4.73
CA PHE A 172 22.65 0.92 -5.85
C PHE A 172 23.54 2.09 -5.43
N PHE A 173 23.27 2.75 -4.30
CA PHE A 173 24.11 3.82 -3.77
C PHE A 173 25.55 3.36 -3.58
N ARG A 174 25.76 2.22 -2.92
CA ARG A 174 27.10 1.63 -2.76
C ARG A 174 27.77 1.37 -4.11
N SER A 175 27.01 0.94 -5.13
CA SER A 175 27.58 0.70 -6.46
C SER A 175 28.15 1.96 -7.12
N LEU A 176 27.58 3.12 -6.81
CA LEU A 176 27.96 4.41 -7.39
C LEU A 176 29.08 5.10 -6.63
N THR A 177 29.08 5.01 -5.30
CA THR A 177 30.01 5.76 -4.42
C THR A 177 31.33 5.06 -4.17
N LEU A 178 31.44 3.76 -4.43
CA LEU A 178 32.71 3.04 -4.36
C LEU A 178 33.71 3.59 -5.38
N LYS A 179 35.01 3.51 -5.05
CA LYS A 179 36.08 3.80 -5.99
C LYS A 179 36.02 2.83 -7.19
N PRO A 180 36.36 3.27 -8.42
CA PRO A 180 36.23 2.43 -9.60
C PRO A 180 37.25 1.27 -9.62
N CYS A 181 38.50 1.54 -9.23
CA CYS A 181 39.59 0.56 -9.14
C CYS A 181 40.38 0.72 -7.84
N GLU A 182 41.19 -0.28 -7.49
CA GLU A 182 42.13 -0.20 -6.37
C GLU A 182 43.18 0.91 -6.57
N CYS A 183 43.53 1.17 -7.83
CA CYS A 183 44.53 2.12 -8.29
C CYS A 183 44.14 3.60 -8.21
N HIS A 184 42.84 3.92 -8.24
CA HIS A 184 42.32 5.29 -8.32
C HIS A 184 41.38 5.51 -7.15
N SER A 185 41.89 6.13 -6.09
CA SER A 185 41.15 6.44 -4.86
C SER A 185 40.40 7.77 -4.90
N ASP A 186 40.79 8.67 -5.80
CA ASP A 186 40.50 10.10 -5.64
C ASP A 186 39.12 10.49 -6.18
N TYR A 187 38.40 9.55 -6.80
CA TYR A 187 37.06 9.77 -7.32
C TYR A 187 36.23 8.48 -7.31
N SER A 188 34.91 8.65 -7.21
CA SER A 188 33.93 7.56 -7.19
C SER A 188 33.68 6.95 -8.58
N ARG A 189 33.04 5.78 -8.62
CA ARG A 189 32.60 5.14 -9.87
C ARG A 189 31.64 6.04 -10.65
N LEU A 190 30.78 6.79 -9.94
CA LEU A 190 29.89 7.77 -10.55
C LEU A 190 30.64 8.91 -11.24
N GLU A 191 31.69 9.43 -10.60
CA GLU A 191 32.54 10.47 -11.21
C GLU A 191 33.32 9.92 -12.41
N SER A 192 33.80 8.68 -12.33
CA SER A 192 34.46 7.98 -13.45
C SER A 192 33.53 7.81 -14.66
N TRP A 193 32.25 7.55 -14.41
CA TRP A 193 31.22 7.43 -15.44
C TRP A 193 31.03 8.74 -16.22
N TYR A 194 31.11 9.91 -15.55
CA TYR A 194 31.00 11.22 -16.21
C TYR A 194 32.24 11.63 -17.02
N VAL A 195 33.40 11.02 -16.77
CA VAL A 195 34.61 11.28 -17.56
C VAL A 195 34.52 10.64 -18.94
N SER A 196 33.93 9.45 -19.02
CA SER A 196 34.16 8.51 -20.12
C SER A 196 33.04 8.49 -21.15
N SER A 197 31.75 8.57 -20.76
CA SER A 197 30.62 8.68 -21.70
C SER A 197 29.22 8.82 -21.06
N GLY A 198 29.11 8.81 -19.73
CA GLY A 198 27.83 8.82 -19.04
C GLY A 198 27.11 10.17 -19.07
N SER A 199 26.02 10.28 -19.81
CA SER A 199 25.21 11.52 -19.83
C SER A 199 24.19 11.61 -18.69
N SER A 200 23.66 10.49 -18.18
CA SER A 200 22.65 10.48 -17.09
C SER A 200 22.48 9.10 -16.43
N LEU A 201 21.80 9.07 -15.28
CA LEU A 201 21.32 7.86 -14.59
C LEU A 201 19.77 7.78 -14.70
N PRO A 202 19.13 6.64 -14.36
CA PRO A 202 17.68 6.44 -14.41
C PRO A 202 16.88 7.56 -13.74
N GLY A 203 15.93 8.14 -14.48
CA GLY A 203 15.00 9.13 -13.94
C GLY A 203 15.59 10.54 -13.77
N MET A 204 16.74 10.82 -14.36
CA MET A 204 17.41 12.14 -14.31
C MET A 204 17.32 12.86 -15.64
N THR A 205 17.34 14.19 -15.60
CA THR A 205 17.36 15.01 -16.82
C THR A 205 18.74 14.96 -17.49
N ASN A 206 18.74 14.80 -18.81
CA ASN A 206 19.97 14.79 -19.59
C ASN A 206 20.56 16.21 -19.64
N SER A 207 21.63 16.45 -18.88
CA SER A 207 22.48 17.62 -19.07
C SER A 207 23.92 17.14 -19.19
N SER A 208 24.45 16.99 -20.40
CA SER A 208 25.88 16.68 -20.52
C SER A 208 26.53 17.37 -21.70
N VAL A 209 27.54 18.17 -21.35
CA VAL A 209 28.81 18.22 -22.08
C VAL A 209 29.80 17.31 -21.32
N PRO A 210 30.37 16.27 -21.95
CA PRO A 210 31.44 15.44 -21.37
C PRO A 210 32.72 16.25 -21.06
N GLY A 211 33.51 15.82 -20.06
CA GLY A 211 34.88 16.35 -19.86
C GLY A 211 35.06 17.55 -18.90
N GLY A 212 34.13 17.77 -17.96
CA GLY A 212 34.26 18.84 -16.95
C GLY A 212 35.42 18.68 -15.96
N SER A 213 35.82 19.77 -15.28
CA SER A 213 36.86 19.78 -14.24
C SER A 213 36.55 18.81 -13.08
N PRO A 214 37.54 18.35 -12.29
CA PRO A 214 37.29 17.47 -11.14
C PRO A 214 36.22 18.00 -10.18
N GLN A 215 36.25 19.30 -9.87
CA GLN A 215 35.26 19.96 -9.03
C GLN A 215 33.84 19.93 -9.64
N ALA A 216 33.72 20.17 -10.96
CA ALA A 216 32.44 20.11 -11.64
C ALA A 216 31.85 18.70 -11.65
N ARG A 217 32.71 17.67 -11.82
CA ARG A 217 32.29 16.25 -11.74
C ARG A 217 31.81 15.86 -10.35
N GLN A 218 32.55 16.27 -9.32
CA GLN A 218 32.17 16.00 -7.93
C GLN A 218 30.86 16.69 -7.55
N ALA A 219 30.69 17.96 -7.93
CA ALA A 219 29.45 18.70 -7.72
C ALA A 219 28.25 17.99 -8.36
N ARG A 220 28.41 17.52 -9.60
CA ARG A 220 27.39 16.76 -10.33
C ARG A 220 27.08 15.40 -9.71
N ALA A 221 28.10 14.66 -9.29
CA ALA A 221 27.92 13.39 -8.59
C ALA A 221 27.12 13.61 -7.29
N ASN A 222 27.44 14.67 -6.53
CA ASN A 222 26.70 15.03 -5.32
C ASN A 222 25.25 15.42 -5.60
N GLU A 223 24.99 16.19 -6.65
CA GLU A 223 23.64 16.55 -7.09
C GLU A 223 22.81 15.30 -7.44
N HIS A 224 23.35 14.40 -8.26
CA HIS A 224 22.66 13.17 -8.60
C HIS A 224 22.44 12.24 -7.41
N LEU A 225 23.41 12.13 -6.50
CA LEU A 225 23.22 11.37 -5.26
C LEU A 225 22.10 11.98 -4.40
N ARG A 226 21.96 13.31 -4.35
CA ARG A 226 20.84 13.98 -3.66
C ARG A 226 19.50 13.68 -4.33
N GLU A 227 19.42 13.72 -5.66
CA GLU A 227 18.20 13.37 -6.40
C GLU A 227 17.78 11.91 -6.17
N LEU A 228 18.71 10.96 -6.22
CA LEU A 228 18.45 9.56 -5.89
C LEU A 228 17.95 9.41 -4.45
N PHE A 229 18.53 10.18 -3.52
CA PHE A 229 18.14 10.15 -2.11
C PHE A 229 16.75 10.74 -1.92
N ALA A 230 16.38 11.77 -2.70
CA ALA A 230 15.03 12.31 -2.73
C ALA A 230 14.02 11.26 -3.23
N ILE A 231 14.31 10.54 -4.33
CA ILE A 231 13.44 9.46 -4.82
C ILE A 231 13.20 8.42 -3.73
N LYS A 232 14.26 7.97 -3.05
CA LYS A 232 14.17 7.02 -1.93
C LYS A 232 13.28 7.58 -0.81
N THR A 233 13.57 8.80 -0.36
CA THR A 233 12.90 9.41 0.80
C THR A 233 11.42 9.64 0.51
N ASP A 234 11.08 10.14 -0.67
CA ASP A 234 9.71 10.39 -1.10
C ASP A 234 8.92 9.08 -1.21
N ALA A 235 9.54 8.03 -1.80
CA ALA A 235 8.93 6.71 -1.90
C ALA A 235 8.71 6.06 -0.52
N CYS A 236 9.70 6.11 0.37
CA CYS A 236 9.56 5.65 1.75
C CYS A 236 8.42 6.39 2.45
N SER A 237 8.35 7.71 2.33
CA SER A 237 7.29 8.52 2.92
C SER A 237 5.91 8.12 2.40
N ALA A 238 5.79 7.92 1.09
CA ALA A 238 4.54 7.47 0.47
C ALA A 238 4.09 6.10 0.99
N ILE A 239 5.00 5.13 1.13
CA ILE A 239 4.68 3.82 1.69
C ILE A 239 4.31 3.88 3.17
N HIS A 240 5.01 4.69 3.97
CA HIS A 240 4.67 4.87 5.39
C HIS A 240 3.27 5.48 5.54
N ASN A 241 2.92 6.46 4.72
CA ASN A 241 1.59 7.06 4.73
C ASN A 241 0.50 6.08 4.27
N LEU A 242 0.77 5.27 3.24
CA LEU A 242 -0.13 4.19 2.84
C LEU A 242 -0.32 3.18 3.98
N ASN A 243 0.76 2.74 4.63
CA ASN A 243 0.69 1.82 5.77
C ASN A 243 -0.10 2.41 6.95
N ALA A 244 0.10 3.69 7.27
CA ALA A 244 -0.67 4.39 8.30
C ALA A 244 -2.16 4.48 7.94
N PHE A 245 -2.47 4.72 6.67
CA PHE A 245 -3.84 4.74 6.16
C PHE A 245 -4.51 3.36 6.32
N LEU A 246 -3.82 2.28 5.96
CA LEU A 246 -4.35 0.91 6.12
C LEU A 246 -4.47 0.47 7.57
N PHE A 247 -3.57 0.96 8.44
CA PHE A 247 -3.69 0.76 9.88
C PHE A 247 -4.95 1.44 10.44
N ALA A 248 -5.21 2.70 10.08
CA ALA A 248 -6.43 3.40 10.49
C ALA A 248 -7.71 2.69 9.99
N MET A 249 -7.69 2.20 8.75
CA MET A 249 -8.81 1.41 8.21
C MET A 249 -9.04 0.11 8.99
N SER A 250 -7.97 -0.59 9.35
CA SER A 250 -8.05 -1.82 10.17
C SER A 250 -8.71 -1.54 11.53
N TYR A 251 -8.40 -0.39 12.12
CA TYR A 251 -9.00 0.03 13.39
C TYR A 251 -10.53 0.23 13.28
N PHE A 252 -11.01 0.91 12.24
CA PHE A 252 -12.46 1.10 12.06
C PHE A 252 -13.20 -0.21 11.78
N LEU A 253 -12.65 -1.08 10.94
CA LEU A 253 -13.20 -2.42 10.73
C LEU A 253 -13.27 -3.20 12.05
N LYS A 254 -12.20 -3.17 12.84
CA LYS A 254 -12.15 -3.86 14.13
C LYS A 254 -13.16 -3.30 15.14
N SER A 255 -13.36 -1.99 15.14
CA SER A 255 -14.38 -1.35 15.99
C SER A 255 -15.79 -1.85 15.63
N ALA A 256 -16.14 -1.87 14.34
CA ALA A 256 -17.44 -2.39 13.89
C ALA A 256 -17.62 -3.89 14.16
N GLU A 257 -16.57 -4.70 13.97
CA GLU A 257 -16.58 -6.12 14.32
C GLU A 257 -16.90 -6.33 15.81
N ASN A 258 -16.27 -5.56 16.69
CA ASN A 258 -16.45 -5.70 18.13
C ASN A 258 -17.87 -5.31 18.56
N GLU A 259 -18.47 -4.29 17.95
CA GLU A 259 -19.87 -3.90 18.19
C GLU A 259 -20.84 -5.01 17.78
N LEU A 260 -20.64 -5.66 16.63
CA LEU A 260 -21.46 -6.79 16.20
C LEU A 260 -21.28 -8.01 17.11
N LEU A 261 -20.04 -8.31 17.51
CA LEU A 261 -19.73 -9.44 18.40
C LEU A 261 -20.30 -9.26 19.81
N ALA A 262 -20.45 -8.01 20.27
CA ALA A 262 -21.02 -7.69 21.57
C ALA A 262 -22.54 -7.91 21.65
N VAL A 263 -23.21 -8.19 20.53
CA VAL A 263 -24.66 -8.41 20.49
C VAL A 263 -25.06 -9.69 21.23
N LYS A 264 -25.99 -9.54 22.16
CA LYS A 264 -26.54 -10.64 22.97
C LYS A 264 -28.04 -10.80 22.68
N GLY A 265 -28.53 -12.04 22.67
CA GLY A 265 -29.96 -12.34 22.45
C GLY A 265 -30.90 -11.66 23.46
N THR A 266 -30.40 -11.33 24.64
CA THR A 266 -31.13 -10.60 25.70
C THR A 266 -31.26 -9.10 25.45
N MET A 267 -30.56 -8.54 24.45
CA MET A 267 -30.63 -7.12 24.12
C MET A 267 -32.01 -6.73 23.59
N LYS A 268 -32.37 -5.48 23.84
CA LYS A 268 -33.55 -4.84 23.25
C LYS A 268 -33.25 -4.39 21.83
N LEU A 269 -34.27 -4.32 20.98
CA LEU A 269 -34.14 -3.83 19.60
C LEU A 269 -33.58 -2.39 19.56
N SER A 270 -33.92 -1.55 20.55
CA SER A 270 -33.33 -0.22 20.67
C SER A 270 -31.82 -0.25 20.96
N GLN A 271 -31.34 -1.22 21.74
CA GLN A 271 -29.91 -1.38 22.06
C GLN A 271 -29.14 -1.93 20.85
N LEU A 272 -29.73 -2.88 20.11
CA LEU A 272 -29.19 -3.34 18.83
C LEU A 272 -29.05 -2.18 17.84
N ASN A 273 -30.07 -1.32 17.72
CA ASN A 273 -30.00 -0.15 16.86
C ASN A 273 -28.88 0.84 17.25
N CYS A 274 -28.57 0.98 18.54
CA CYS A 274 -27.41 1.76 18.98
C CYS A 274 -26.09 1.12 18.53
N ALA A 275 -25.90 -0.18 18.77
CA ALA A 275 -24.68 -0.90 18.35
C ALA A 275 -24.49 -0.87 16.82
N LEU A 276 -25.58 -1.02 16.06
CA LEU A 276 -25.56 -0.91 14.61
C LEU A 276 -25.29 0.53 14.14
N ALA A 277 -25.75 1.55 14.86
CA ALA A 277 -25.42 2.94 14.54
C ALA A 277 -23.93 3.23 14.73
N ASN A 278 -23.33 2.75 15.83
CA ASN A 278 -21.88 2.85 16.07
C ASN A 278 -21.09 2.12 14.98
N SER A 279 -21.50 0.88 14.66
CA SER A 279 -20.91 0.10 13.58
C SER A 279 -20.98 0.86 12.27
N GLN A 280 -22.15 1.39 11.90
CA GLN A 280 -22.34 2.12 10.65
C GLN A 280 -21.44 3.36 10.57
N GLN A 281 -21.25 4.09 11.67
CA GLN A 281 -20.35 5.24 11.70
C GLN A 281 -18.91 4.83 11.35
N ALA A 282 -18.39 3.78 11.99
CA ALA A 282 -17.06 3.24 11.66
C ALA A 282 -16.98 2.74 10.21
N LEU A 283 -18.01 2.06 9.72
CA LEU A 283 -18.05 1.55 8.35
C LEU A 283 -18.18 2.66 7.30
N ASN A 284 -18.79 3.80 7.62
CA ASN A 284 -18.81 4.98 6.75
C ASN A 284 -17.41 5.59 6.58
N GLU A 285 -16.60 5.59 7.63
CA GLU A 285 -15.18 5.97 7.54
C GLU A 285 -14.44 5.01 6.60
N VAL A 286 -14.62 3.70 6.78
CA VAL A 286 -14.02 2.69 5.89
C VAL A 286 -14.45 2.91 4.44
N ARG A 287 -15.73 3.16 4.17
CA ARG A 287 -16.26 3.42 2.82
C ARG A 287 -15.60 4.64 2.19
N THR A 288 -15.46 5.72 2.95
CA THR A 288 -14.77 6.94 2.50
C THR A 288 -13.30 6.66 2.18
N MET A 289 -12.65 5.87 3.03
CA MET A 289 -11.25 5.49 2.83
C MET A 289 -11.07 4.58 1.60
N VAL A 290 -11.96 3.61 1.37
CA VAL A 290 -11.96 2.75 0.16
C VAL A 290 -12.16 3.60 -1.10
N ALA A 291 -13.13 4.52 -1.08
CA ALA A 291 -13.35 5.44 -2.19
C ALA A 291 -12.10 6.28 -2.49
N ARG A 292 -11.39 6.73 -1.44
CA ARG A 292 -10.14 7.47 -1.61
C ARG A 292 -9.02 6.62 -2.19
N MET A 293 -8.87 5.36 -1.79
CA MET A 293 -7.91 4.44 -2.42
C MET A 293 -8.21 4.22 -3.91
N LEU A 294 -9.49 4.09 -4.27
CA LEU A 294 -9.89 3.96 -5.68
C LEU A 294 -9.64 5.24 -6.49
N GLN A 295 -9.82 6.42 -5.90
CA GLN A 295 -9.43 7.69 -6.52
C GLN A 295 -7.93 7.80 -6.70
N TRP A 296 -7.16 7.43 -5.67
CA TRP A 296 -5.70 7.41 -5.68
C TRP A 296 -5.15 6.52 -6.79
N TYR A 297 -5.81 5.41 -7.09
CA TYR A 297 -5.51 4.54 -8.23
C TYR A 297 -5.80 5.19 -9.60
N ARG A 298 -6.92 5.91 -9.74
CA ARG A 298 -7.39 6.43 -11.04
C ARG A 298 -6.72 7.73 -11.50
N ALA A 299 -5.98 8.40 -10.62
CA ALA A 299 -5.13 9.56 -10.96
C ALA A 299 -3.82 9.12 -11.65
#